data_AF-A0A9E4L3W3-F1
#
_entry.id   AF-A0A9E4L3W3-F1
#
_cell.length_a   1.000
_cell.length_b   1.000
_cell.length_c   1.000
_cell.angle_alpha   90.00
_cell.angle_beta   90.00
_cell.angle_gamma   90.00
#
_symmetry.space_group_name_H-M   'P 1'
#
loop_
_entity.id
_entity.type
_entity.pdbx_description
1 polymer ?
#
loop_
_entity_poly.entity_id
_entity_poly.type
_entity_poly.pdbx_seq_one_letter_code
_entity_poly.pdbx_strand_id
1 'polypeptide(L)'
;MTHVLLVQERGQPVPDHAEDIRITVMDLDPGEPAPPAGSRTAELMRSADAIVLVLPGGEPAGGTTSTIRALLGTAGVPTVLCCPRNLHSFPAGREGPIGLAGCAAAAIHGFGTRTAELAVQAAVRLARPRPES
;
A
#
# COMPACT_ATOMS: atom_id res chain seq x y z
N MET A 1 -8.17 8.45 -16.67
CA MET A 1 -7.94 8.85 -15.28
C MET A 1 -7.66 7.59 -14.49
N THR A 2 -6.51 7.49 -13.84
CA THR A 2 -6.10 6.30 -13.06
C THR A 2 -6.45 6.50 -11.60
N HIS A 3 -7.14 5.55 -10.98
CA HIS A 3 -7.50 5.58 -9.57
C HIS A 3 -6.48 4.79 -8.75
N VAL A 4 -5.69 5.50 -7.94
CA VAL A 4 -4.77 4.92 -6.97
C VAL A 4 -5.37 5.06 -5.57
N LEU A 5 -5.44 3.94 -4.84
CA LEU A 5 -5.79 3.97 -3.42
C LEU A 5 -4.50 3.97 -2.60
N LEU A 6 -4.26 5.07 -1.88
CA LEU A 6 -3.21 5.18 -0.89
C LEU A 6 -3.74 4.67 0.45
N VAL A 7 -3.12 3.63 0.98
CA VAL A 7 -3.42 3.04 2.27
C VAL A 7 -2.24 3.33 3.18
N GLN A 8 -2.48 4.01 4.29
CA GLN A 8 -1.42 4.48 5.17
C GLN A 8 -1.86 4.43 6.63
N GLU A 9 -0.93 4.51 7.56
CA GLU A 9 -1.28 4.86 8.94
C GLU A 9 -1.61 6.35 9.03
N ARG A 10 -2.51 6.70 9.95
CA ARG A 10 -2.99 8.07 10.13
C ARG A 10 -1.83 9.06 10.32
N GLY A 11 -1.88 10.17 9.59
CA GLY A 11 -0.91 11.27 9.72
C GLY A 11 0.29 11.21 8.77
N GLN A 12 0.32 10.24 7.84
CA GLN A 12 1.32 10.23 6.77
C GLN A 12 0.95 11.26 5.66
N PRO A 13 1.95 11.96 5.09
CA PRO A 13 1.71 12.94 4.04
C PRO A 13 1.28 12.26 2.74
N VAL A 14 0.24 12.82 2.11
CA VAL A 14 -0.23 12.38 0.79
C VAL A 14 0.73 12.95 -0.27
N PRO A 15 1.27 12.12 -1.17
CA PRO A 15 2.13 12.60 -2.24
C PRO A 15 1.36 13.50 -3.21
N ASP A 16 2.05 14.52 -3.71
CA ASP A 16 1.55 15.35 -4.81
C ASP A 16 1.42 14.50 -6.09
N HIS A 17 0.41 14.78 -6.91
CA HIS A 17 0.07 13.95 -8.06
C HIS A 17 -0.44 14.77 -9.24
N ALA A 18 -0.26 14.23 -10.44
CA ALA A 18 -0.77 14.81 -11.67
C ALA A 18 -2.31 14.77 -11.72
N GLU A 19 -2.93 15.74 -12.41
CA GLU A 19 -4.39 15.91 -12.46
C GLU A 19 -5.14 14.71 -13.07
N ASP A 20 -4.46 13.84 -13.81
CA ASP A 20 -5.02 12.62 -14.41
C ASP A 20 -5.04 11.41 -13.45
N ILE A 21 -4.54 11.57 -12.23
CA ILE A 21 -4.53 10.56 -11.17
C ILE A 21 -5.55 10.95 -10.09
N ARG A 22 -6.44 10.02 -9.73
CA ARG A 22 -7.26 10.16 -8.53
C ARG A 22 -6.56 9.41 -7.39
N ILE A 23 -6.15 10.12 -6.34
CA ILE A 23 -5.70 9.49 -5.09
C ILE A 23 -6.85 9.45 -4.08
N THR A 24 -7.22 8.27 -3.63
CA THR A 24 -8.07 8.10 -2.44
C THR A 24 -7.19 7.69 -1.27
N VAL A 25 -7.35 8.34 -0.12
CA VAL A 25 -6.55 8.03 1.07
C VAL A 25 -7.41 7.25 2.05
N MET A 26 -6.85 6.16 2.55
CA MET A 26 -7.44 5.34 3.59
C MET A 26 -6.45 5.21 4.75
N ASP A 27 -6.85 5.68 5.91
CA ASP A 27 -6.11 5.47 7.15
C ASP A 27 -6.43 4.07 7.70
N LEU A 28 -5.39 3.31 8.03
CA LEU A 28 -5.50 2.10 8.83
C LEU A 28 -5.29 2.45 10.30
N ASP A 29 -6.20 1.97 11.16
CA ASP A 29 -5.93 1.85 12.58
C ASP A 29 -5.25 0.49 12.83
N PRO A 30 -3.98 0.45 13.26
CA PRO A 30 -3.26 -0.80 13.51
C PRO A 30 -3.88 -1.65 14.64
N GLY A 31 -4.78 -1.08 15.44
CA GLY A 31 -5.56 -1.79 16.46
C GLY A 31 -6.84 -2.45 15.94
N GLU A 32 -7.28 -2.14 14.72
CA GLU A 32 -8.51 -2.70 14.15
C GLU A 32 -8.24 -3.96 13.30
N PRO A 33 -9.16 -4.94 13.34
CA PRO A 33 -9.06 -6.12 12.50
C PRO A 33 -9.21 -5.74 11.01
N ALA A 34 -8.65 -6.58 10.13
CA ALA A 34 -8.81 -6.39 8.70
C ALA A 34 -10.30 -6.25 8.31
N PRO A 35 -10.63 -5.27 7.46
CA PRO A 35 -12.00 -5.03 7.06
C PRO A 35 -12.56 -6.25 6.32
N PRO A 36 -13.81 -6.66 6.63
CA PRO A 36 -14.40 -7.85 6.01
C PRO A 36 -14.56 -7.67 4.50
N ALA A 37 -14.54 -8.76 3.72
CA ALA A 37 -14.56 -8.75 2.25
C ALA A 37 -15.80 -8.08 1.61
N GLY A 38 -16.88 -7.89 2.38
CA GLY A 38 -18.10 -7.18 1.99
C GLY A 38 -18.21 -5.75 2.55
N SER A 39 -17.16 -5.23 3.18
CA SER A 39 -17.14 -3.86 3.69
C SER A 39 -16.92 -2.86 2.55
N ARG A 40 -17.38 -1.63 2.80
CA ARG A 40 -17.08 -0.47 1.94
C ARG A 40 -15.57 -0.30 1.70
N THR A 41 -14.74 -0.65 2.67
CA THR A 41 -13.28 -0.62 2.53
C THR A 41 -12.79 -1.64 1.51
N ALA A 42 -13.26 -2.89 1.58
CA ALA A 42 -12.92 -3.92 0.60
C ALA A 42 -13.45 -3.59 -0.80
N GLU A 43 -14.59 -2.93 -0.91
CA GLU A 43 -15.11 -2.40 -2.17
C GLU A 43 -14.22 -1.28 -2.74
N LEU A 44 -13.81 -0.32 -1.91
CA LEU A 44 -12.88 0.75 -2.31
C LEU A 44 -11.56 0.18 -2.82
N MET A 45 -10.99 -0.81 -2.13
CA MET A 45 -9.77 -1.49 -2.55
C MET A 45 -9.90 -2.18 -3.90
N ARG A 46 -11.02 -2.85 -4.18
CA ARG A 46 -11.28 -3.51 -5.46
C ARG A 46 -11.60 -2.54 -6.60
N SER A 47 -12.09 -1.34 -6.28
CA SER A 47 -12.39 -0.30 -7.27
C SER A 47 -11.16 0.46 -7.77
N ALA A 48 -10.04 0.39 -7.04
CA ALA A 48 -8.81 1.05 -7.43
C ALA A 48 -8.10 0.28 -8.55
N ASP A 49 -7.42 0.99 -9.44
CA ASP A 49 -6.60 0.37 -10.48
C ASP A 49 -5.28 -0.18 -9.91
N ALA A 50 -4.80 0.45 -8.84
CA ALA A 50 -3.65 0.01 -8.05
C ALA A 50 -3.72 0.54 -6.62
N ILE A 51 -3.01 -0.15 -5.71
CA ILE A 51 -2.91 0.24 -4.30
C ILE A 51 -1.46 0.63 -3.99
N VAL A 52 -1.27 1.71 -3.25
CA VAL A 52 0.00 2.03 -2.60
C VAL A 52 -0.19 1.85 -1.10
N LEU A 53 0.59 0.97 -0.49
CA LEU A 53 0.57 0.74 0.94
C LEU A 53 1.79 1.39 1.59
N VAL A 54 1.56 2.46 2.34
CA VAL A 54 2.59 3.19 3.08
C VAL A 54 2.78 2.56 4.45
N LEU A 55 3.94 1.96 4.65
CA LEU A 55 4.34 1.43 5.94
C LEU A 55 4.91 2.53 6.84
N PRO A 56 4.64 2.48 8.16
CA PRO A 56 5.33 3.35 9.09
C PRO A 56 6.84 3.14 9.00
N GLY A 57 7.61 4.21 9.17
CA GLY A 57 9.07 4.13 9.31
C GLY A 57 9.54 3.49 10.63
N GLY A 58 8.62 3.04 11.48
CA GLY A 58 8.89 2.30 12.73
C GLY A 58 8.73 0.79 12.54
N GLU A 59 9.01 0.01 13.58
CA GLU A 59 8.57 -1.40 13.57
C GLU A 59 7.05 -1.43 13.46
N PRO A 60 6.48 -2.21 12.50
CA PRO A 60 5.04 -2.39 12.46
C PRO A 60 4.59 -3.00 13.78
N ALA A 61 3.51 -2.49 14.37
CA ALA A 61 2.83 -3.23 15.44
C ALA A 61 2.45 -4.60 14.87
N GLY A 62 2.58 -5.69 15.65
CA GLY A 62 2.34 -7.05 15.14
C GLY A 62 0.95 -7.28 14.53
N GLY A 63 -0.05 -6.47 14.91
CA GLY A 63 -1.39 -6.46 14.28
C GLY A 63 -1.42 -5.86 12.87
N THR A 64 -0.51 -4.93 12.55
CA THR A 64 -0.47 -4.21 11.28
C THR A 64 -0.10 -5.14 10.12
N THR A 65 0.88 -6.04 10.30
CA THR A 65 1.38 -6.93 9.24
C THR A 65 0.34 -7.98 8.80
N SER A 66 -0.38 -8.56 9.74
CA SER A 66 -1.42 -9.56 9.45
C SER A 66 -2.66 -8.94 8.81
N THR A 67 -3.10 -7.77 9.32
CA THR A 67 -4.17 -6.98 8.72
C THR A 67 -3.83 -6.55 7.31
N ILE A 68 -2.62 -6.04 7.08
CA ILE A 68 -2.13 -5.69 5.73
C ILE A 68 -2.13 -6.91 4.82
N ARG A 69 -1.61 -8.06 5.26
CA ARG A 69 -1.54 -9.25 4.41
C ARG A 69 -2.95 -9.72 4.00
N ALA A 70 -3.91 -9.67 4.91
CA ALA A 70 -5.31 -9.96 4.60
C ALA A 70 -5.90 -8.95 3.59
N LEU A 71 -5.56 -7.67 3.70
CA LEU A 71 -5.95 -6.63 2.76
C LEU A 71 -5.35 -6.85 1.36
N LEU A 72 -4.07 -7.18 1.28
CA LEU A 72 -3.39 -7.51 0.02
C LEU A 72 -4.03 -8.72 -0.67
N GLY A 73 -4.47 -9.73 0.09
CA GLY A 73 -5.14 -10.92 -0.43
C GLY A 73 -6.56 -10.67 -0.93
N THR A 74 -7.28 -9.68 -0.39
CA THR A 74 -8.70 -9.43 -0.73
C THR A 74 -8.89 -8.46 -1.90
N ALA A 75 -7.93 -7.58 -2.14
CA ALA A 75 -8.08 -6.52 -3.13
C ALA A 75 -7.97 -7.02 -4.58
N GLY A 76 -7.15 -8.05 -4.85
CA GLY A 76 -6.97 -8.61 -6.19
C GLY A 76 -6.39 -7.62 -7.23
N VAL A 77 -5.86 -6.49 -6.75
CA VAL A 77 -5.29 -5.38 -7.55
C VAL A 77 -3.80 -5.25 -7.26
N PRO A 78 -3.00 -4.79 -8.24
CA PRO A 78 -1.57 -4.63 -8.04
C PRO A 78 -1.30 -3.67 -6.88
N THR A 79 -0.53 -4.15 -5.90
CA THR A 79 -0.18 -3.34 -4.72
C THR A 79 1.32 -3.06 -4.67
N VAL A 80 1.66 -1.80 -4.44
CA VAL A 80 3.04 -1.33 -4.21
C VAL A 80 3.24 -1.08 -2.73
N LEU A 81 4.24 -1.75 -2.15
CA LEU A 81 4.68 -1.48 -0.80
C LEU A 81 5.58 -0.24 -0.80
N CYS A 82 5.28 0.74 0.04
CA CYS A 82 6.02 1.99 0.19
C CYS A 82 6.58 2.08 1.60
N CYS A 83 7.90 2.11 1.76
CA CYS A 83 8.54 2.31 3.07
C CYS A 83 9.63 3.38 3.00
N PRO A 84 9.51 4.52 3.71
CA PRO A 84 10.53 5.58 3.68
C PRO A 84 11.94 5.10 4.06
N ARG A 85 12.04 4.04 4.87
CA ARG A 85 13.30 3.43 5.33
C ARG A 85 13.64 2.18 4.53
N ASN A 86 14.92 1.80 4.53
CA ASN A 86 15.37 0.57 3.90
C ASN A 86 14.77 -0.65 4.63
N LEU A 87 13.96 -1.47 3.93
CA LEU A 87 13.35 -2.68 4.50
C LEU A 87 14.38 -3.68 5.03
N HIS A 88 15.58 -3.70 4.45
CA HIS A 88 16.68 -4.57 4.89
C HIS A 88 17.40 -4.07 6.15
N SER A 89 17.09 -2.86 6.62
CA SER A 89 17.66 -2.31 7.86
C SER A 89 16.85 -2.67 9.11
N PHE A 90 15.68 -3.27 8.95
CA PHE A 90 14.89 -3.76 10.07
C PHE A 90 15.47 -5.08 10.60
N PRO A 91 15.38 -5.35 11.92
CA PRO A 91 15.86 -6.59 12.50
C PRO A 91 15.24 -7.80 11.80
N ALA A 92 16.05 -8.82 11.52
CA ALA A 92 15.54 -10.10 11.05
C ALA A 92 14.71 -10.74 12.18
N GLY A 93 13.39 -10.71 12.06
CA GLY A 93 12.43 -11.20 13.04
C GLY A 93 11.12 -11.62 12.36
N ARG A 94 10.29 -12.40 13.06
CA ARG A 94 9.19 -13.19 12.46
C ARG A 94 8.10 -12.38 11.72
N GLU A 95 7.99 -11.07 11.90
CA GLU A 95 6.89 -10.27 11.30
C GLU A 95 7.31 -8.85 10.89
N GLY A 96 8.55 -8.68 10.39
CA GLY A 96 9.01 -7.40 9.86
C GLY A 96 8.33 -7.01 8.54
N PRO A 97 8.41 -5.73 8.13
CA PRO A 97 7.79 -5.23 6.90
C PRO A 97 8.33 -5.89 5.62
N ILE A 98 9.50 -6.53 5.70
CA ILE A 98 10.05 -7.37 4.62
C ILE A 98 9.15 -8.58 4.28
N GLY A 99 8.41 -9.11 5.27
CA GLY A 99 7.47 -10.22 5.07
C GLY A 99 6.21 -9.82 4.27
N LEU A 100 5.98 -8.52 4.09
CA LEU A 100 4.92 -7.96 3.25
C LEU A 100 5.36 -7.78 1.79
N ALA A 101 6.67 -7.61 1.56
CA ALA A 101 7.21 -7.43 0.22
C ALA A 101 6.93 -8.65 -0.68
N GLY A 102 6.91 -9.86 -0.12
CA GLY A 102 6.55 -11.08 -0.85
C GLY A 102 5.07 -11.18 -1.26
N CYS A 103 4.20 -10.31 -0.73
CA CYS A 103 2.78 -10.24 -1.09
C CYS A 103 2.46 -9.06 -2.01
N ALA A 104 3.41 -8.15 -2.23
CA ALA A 104 3.23 -6.97 -3.06
C ALA A 104 3.72 -7.22 -4.50
N ALA A 105 3.12 -6.52 -5.47
CA ALA A 105 3.58 -6.55 -6.86
C ALA A 105 4.93 -5.84 -7.04
N ALA A 106 5.20 -4.84 -6.20
CA ALA A 106 6.48 -4.16 -6.10
C ALA A 106 6.70 -3.61 -4.68
N ALA A 107 7.96 -3.38 -4.30
CA ALA A 107 8.32 -2.69 -3.07
C ALA A 107 9.30 -1.55 -3.38
N ILE A 108 8.96 -0.34 -2.95
CA ILE A 108 9.79 0.86 -3.05
C ILE A 108 10.18 1.26 -1.63
N HIS A 109 11.48 1.28 -1.35
CA HIS A 109 11.94 1.58 0.00
C HIS A 109 13.31 2.26 0.07
N GLY A 110 13.53 3.02 1.15
CA GLY A 110 14.83 3.63 1.46
C GLY A 110 15.13 4.96 0.75
N PHE A 111 14.12 5.62 0.18
CA PHE A 111 14.27 6.92 -0.49
C PHE A 111 13.76 8.10 0.35
N GLY A 112 13.54 7.89 1.65
CA GLY A 112 13.05 8.93 2.56
C GLY A 112 11.71 9.49 2.08
N THR A 113 11.60 10.82 2.01
CA THR A 113 10.38 11.55 1.61
C THR A 113 9.96 11.29 0.15
N ARG A 114 10.88 10.88 -0.72
CA ARG A 114 10.58 10.59 -2.15
C ARG A 114 9.95 9.22 -2.37
N THR A 115 9.92 8.36 -1.35
CA THR A 115 9.43 6.98 -1.48
C THR A 115 7.96 6.94 -1.90
N ALA A 116 7.12 7.83 -1.34
CA ALA A 116 5.69 7.88 -1.66
C ALA A 116 5.42 8.26 -3.12
N GLU A 117 6.12 9.27 -3.63
CA GLU A 117 6.03 9.71 -5.03
C GLU A 117 6.41 8.59 -5.99
N LEU A 118 7.55 7.92 -5.74
CA LEU A 118 8.02 6.79 -6.54
C LEU A 118 7.06 5.60 -6.48
N ALA A 119 6.45 5.34 -5.31
CA ALA A 119 5.47 4.28 -5.15
C ALA A 119 4.18 4.56 -5.93
N VAL A 120 3.70 5.81 -5.96
CA VAL A 120 2.55 6.21 -6.79
C VAL A 120 2.88 6.06 -8.27
N GLN A 121 4.06 6.49 -8.71
CA GLN A 121 4.48 6.30 -10.11
C GLN A 121 4.55 4.82 -10.49
N ALA A 122 5.06 3.95 -9.59
CA ALA A 122 5.06 2.51 -9.79
C ALA A 122 3.64 1.94 -9.85
N ALA A 123 2.75 2.38 -8.97
CA ALA A 123 1.35 1.96 -8.94
C ALA A 123 0.62 2.35 -10.23
N VAL A 124 0.82 3.57 -10.74
CA VAL A 124 0.24 4.01 -12.03
C VAL A 124 0.76 3.18 -13.20
N ARG A 125 2.03 2.78 -13.19
CA ARG A 125 2.58 1.88 -14.22
C ARG A 125 2.05 0.45 -14.12
N LEU A 126 1.75 0.00 -12.91
CA LEU A 126 1.20 -1.34 -12.64
C LEU A 126 -0.31 -1.41 -12.86
N ALA A 127 -1.01 -0.29 -12.70
CA ALA A 127 -2.39 -0.08 -13.11
C ALA A 127 -2.47 -0.29 -14.63
N ARG A 128 -2.60 -1.55 -15.06
CA ARG A 128 -2.73 -1.89 -16.47
C ARG A 128 -4.10 -1.44 -16.98
N PRO A 129 -4.20 -0.93 -18.21
CA PRO A 129 -5.41 -1.16 -18.98
C PRO A 129 -5.54 -2.68 -19.19
N ARG A 130 -6.69 -3.27 -18.83
CA ARG A 130 -6.97 -4.67 -19.24
C ARG A 130 -6.79 -4.75 -20.76
N PRO A 131 -6.07 -5.73 -21.32
CA PRO A 131 -6.16 -5.99 -22.75
C PRO A 131 -7.62 -6.32 -23.05
N GLU A 132 -8.26 -5.50 -23.86
CA GLU A 132 -9.56 -5.81 -24.45
C GLU A 132 -9.41 -7.15 -25.18
N SER A 133 -10.19 -8.15 -24.76
CA SER A 133 -10.28 -9.47 -25.40
C SER A 133 -11.48 -9.48 -26.32
#